data_AF-A0A7Y6D038-F1
#
_entry.id   AF-A0A7Y6D038-F1
#
_cell.length_a   1.000
_cell.length_b   1.000
_cell.length_c   1.000
_cell.angle_alpha   90.00
_cell.angle_beta   90.00
_cell.angle_gamma   90.00
#
_symmetry.space_group_name_H-M   'P 1'
#
loop_
_entity.id
_entity.type
_entity.pdbx_description
1 polymer ?
#
loop_
_entity_poly.entity_id
_entity_poly.type
_entity_poly.pdbx_seq_one_letter_code
_entity_poly.pdbx_strand_id
1 'polypeptide(L)'
;MTRALLLALLLLLARSGLAQDTEPEWWSYQSQRGESLSLVKLDMSLRRSFPLSGFPYVVVTRVSYVPATPDGLPALPEQDRLEALSDQLAAAIAKKTRSLYVGTAFSQGLQQSWFYVTDPNGLEPVVAGVHAQLCQGCKTSTAILADPTWALYRDQLLPDWETRQRYGLRSY
;
A
#
# COMPACT_ATOMS: atom_id res chain seq x y z
N MET A 1 -19.64 8.49 49.98
CA MET A 1 -19.10 7.36 49.19
C MET A 1 -19.45 7.51 47.70
N THR A 2 -19.14 8.65 47.10
CA THR A 2 -19.69 9.01 45.76
C THR A 2 -18.69 9.65 44.80
N ARG A 3 -17.45 9.95 45.23
CA ARG A 3 -16.41 10.50 44.33
C ARG A 3 -15.47 9.45 43.73
N ALA A 4 -15.24 8.34 44.44
CA ALA A 4 -14.34 7.28 43.98
C ALA A 4 -14.93 6.44 42.82
N LEU A 5 -16.26 6.27 42.78
CA LEU A 5 -16.93 5.53 41.70
C LEU A 5 -16.98 6.29 40.36
N LEU A 6 -16.99 7.63 40.39
CA LEU A 6 -17.03 8.46 39.18
C LEU A 6 -15.69 8.47 38.42
N LEU A 7 -14.55 8.35 39.11
CA LEU A 7 -13.24 8.24 38.45
C LEU A 7 -13.00 6.88 37.78
N ALA A 8 -13.56 5.80 38.34
CA ALA A 8 -13.44 4.47 37.74
C ALA A 8 -14.21 4.36 36.40
N LEU A 9 -15.34 5.08 36.28
CA LEU A 9 -16.17 5.07 35.07
C LEU A 9 -15.55 5.89 33.91
N LEU A 10 -14.82 6.97 34.21
CA LEU A 10 -14.12 7.78 33.20
C LEU A 10 -12.86 7.10 32.64
N LEU A 11 -12.18 6.25 33.42
CA LEU A 11 -11.02 5.47 32.95
C LEU A 11 -11.40 4.27 32.07
N LEU A 12 -12.65 3.81 32.11
CA LEU A 12 -13.16 2.74 31.25
C LEU A 12 -13.51 3.22 29.83
N LEU A 13 -13.83 4.51 29.65
CA LEU A 13 -14.10 5.08 28.32
C LEU A 13 -12.84 5.48 27.54
N ALA A 14 -11.69 5.62 28.22
CA ALA A 14 -10.42 5.94 27.57
C ALA A 14 -9.79 4.76 26.80
N ARG A 15 -10.37 3.55 26.89
CA ARG A 15 -9.83 2.34 26.23
C ARG A 15 -10.42 2.03 24.86
N SER A 16 -11.40 2.79 24.39
CA SER A 16 -12.03 2.58 23.08
C SER A 16 -11.40 3.40 21.95
N GLY A 17 -10.22 3.99 22.19
CA GLY A 17 -9.37 4.58 21.14
C GLY A 17 -8.36 3.59 20.57
N LEU A 18 -8.59 2.28 20.72
CA LEU A 18 -7.88 1.29 19.92
C LEU A 18 -8.22 1.58 18.46
N ALA A 19 -7.19 1.79 17.65
CA ALA A 19 -7.29 1.94 16.21
C ALA A 19 -8.43 1.04 15.69
N GLN A 20 -9.46 1.65 15.11
CA GLN A 20 -10.38 0.85 14.29
C GLN A 20 -9.51 0.25 13.21
N ASP A 21 -9.25 -1.06 13.31
CA ASP A 21 -8.75 -1.87 12.21
C ASP A 21 -9.82 -1.78 11.13
N THR A 22 -9.72 -0.71 10.34
CA THR A 22 -10.62 -0.44 9.25
C THR A 22 -10.21 -1.43 8.19
N GLU A 23 -11.11 -2.36 7.88
CA GLU A 23 -10.91 -3.29 6.78
C GLU A 23 -10.55 -2.50 5.51
N PRO A 24 -9.54 -2.94 4.75
CA PRO A 24 -9.08 -2.21 3.58
C PRO A 24 -10.20 -2.11 2.54
N GLU A 25 -10.40 -0.91 2.01
CA GLU A 25 -11.34 -0.64 0.93
C GLU A 25 -10.58 -0.76 -0.39
N TRP A 26 -10.29 -1.99 -0.83
CA TRP A 26 -9.55 -2.22 -2.06
C TRP A 26 -10.32 -1.74 -3.28
N TRP A 27 -9.71 -0.85 -4.05
CA TRP A 27 -10.26 -0.33 -5.30
C TRP A 27 -9.20 -0.38 -6.40
N SER A 28 -9.63 -0.70 -7.63
CA SER A 28 -8.75 -0.75 -8.79
C SER A 28 -9.26 0.19 -9.88
N TYR A 29 -8.33 0.90 -10.52
CA TYR A 29 -8.65 1.86 -11.59
C TYR A 29 -7.52 1.98 -12.60
N GLN A 30 -7.83 2.48 -13.79
CA GLN A 30 -6.83 2.83 -14.78
C GLN A 30 -6.48 4.31 -14.64
N SER A 31 -5.20 4.60 -14.38
CA SER A 31 -4.64 5.94 -14.41
C SER A 31 -3.95 6.17 -15.75
N GLN A 32 -4.08 7.39 -16.28
CA GLN A 32 -3.32 7.83 -17.43
C GLN A 32 -2.63 9.13 -17.06
N ARG A 33 -1.29 9.12 -17.01
CA ARG A 33 -0.48 10.29 -16.68
C ARG A 33 0.52 10.53 -17.81
N GLY A 34 0.27 11.58 -18.59
CA GLY A 34 0.94 11.75 -19.87
C GLY A 34 0.66 10.56 -20.79
N GLU A 35 1.72 9.99 -21.37
CA GLU A 35 1.63 8.82 -22.26
C GLU A 35 1.60 7.47 -21.52
N SER A 36 1.74 7.48 -20.19
CA SER A 36 1.83 6.23 -19.40
C SER A 36 0.46 5.81 -18.88
N LEU A 37 0.01 4.62 -19.31
CA LEU A 37 -1.12 3.91 -18.72
C LEU A 37 -0.63 3.09 -17.52
N SER A 38 -1.38 3.15 -16.43
CA SER A 38 -1.14 2.33 -15.25
C SER A 38 -2.44 1.69 -14.78
N LEU A 39 -2.39 0.42 -14.42
CA LEU A 39 -3.43 -0.21 -13.62
C LEU A 39 -3.04 -0.10 -12.16
N VAL A 40 -3.85 0.60 -11.36
CA VAL A 40 -3.59 0.85 -9.94
C VAL A 40 -4.62 0.10 -9.10
N LYS A 41 -4.17 -0.59 -8.05
CA LYS A 41 -4.99 -1.13 -6.96
C LYS A 41 -4.52 -0.50 -5.66
N LEU A 42 -5.41 0.11 -4.89
CA LEU A 42 -5.07 0.78 -3.63
C LEU A 42 -6.11 0.55 -2.53
N ASP A 43 -5.68 0.73 -1.29
CA ASP A 43 -6.57 0.79 -0.15
C ASP A 43 -7.13 2.21 -0.02
N MET A 44 -8.42 2.36 -0.34
CA MET A 44 -9.15 3.62 -0.28
C MET A 44 -9.57 3.99 1.14
N SER A 45 -9.54 3.07 2.10
CA SER A 45 -9.95 3.33 3.49
C SER A 45 -9.07 4.41 4.12
N LEU A 46 -7.81 4.50 3.66
CA LEU A 46 -6.79 5.42 4.14
C LEU A 46 -6.96 6.85 3.61
N ARG A 47 -7.79 7.08 2.58
CA ARG A 47 -7.89 8.37 1.87
C ARG A 47 -8.28 9.57 2.74
N ARG A 48 -8.89 9.33 3.91
CA ARG A 48 -9.31 10.37 4.85
C ARG A 48 -8.43 10.50 6.09
N SER A 49 -7.51 9.55 6.28
CA SER A 49 -6.70 9.43 7.49
C SER A 49 -5.20 9.54 7.22
N PHE A 50 -4.76 9.45 5.96
CA PHE A 50 -3.36 9.71 5.61
C PHE A 50 -2.99 11.19 5.80
N PRO A 51 -1.74 11.50 6.19
CA PRO A 51 -0.71 10.56 6.64
C PRO A 51 -0.99 10.01 8.05
N LEU A 52 -0.62 8.76 8.28
CA LEU A 52 -0.66 8.16 9.62
C LEU A 52 0.69 8.35 10.31
N SER A 53 0.72 9.17 11.36
CA SER A 53 1.96 9.58 12.07
C SER A 53 2.80 8.40 12.59
N GLY A 54 2.19 7.25 12.84
CA GLY A 54 2.86 6.03 13.26
C GLY A 54 3.59 5.27 12.14
N PHE A 55 3.53 5.70 10.88
CA PHE A 55 4.15 4.99 9.76
C PHE A 55 4.93 5.97 8.87
N PRO A 56 6.12 6.42 9.33
CA PRO A 56 6.86 7.48 8.66
C PRO A 56 7.79 6.98 7.54
N TYR A 57 7.87 5.67 7.32
CA TYR A 57 8.72 5.05 6.29
C TYR A 57 7.87 4.29 5.30
N VAL A 58 8.35 4.21 4.07
CA VAL A 58 7.73 3.42 2.99
C VAL A 58 8.76 2.51 2.36
N VAL A 59 8.39 1.25 2.21
CA VAL A 59 9.09 0.25 1.41
C VAL A 59 8.40 0.19 0.05
N VAL A 60 9.16 0.47 -1.00
CA VAL A 60 8.70 0.37 -2.39
C VAL A 60 9.41 -0.81 -3.04
N THR A 61 8.66 -1.84 -3.39
CA THR A 61 9.19 -2.98 -4.15
C THR A 61 8.89 -2.79 -5.63
N ARG A 62 9.78 -3.29 -6.49
CA ARG A 62 9.56 -3.31 -7.93
C ARG A 62 9.90 -4.67 -8.49
N VAL A 63 9.06 -5.16 -9.39
CA VAL A 63 9.20 -6.48 -10.02
C VAL A 63 8.89 -6.35 -11.50
N SER A 64 9.83 -6.73 -12.36
CA SER A 64 9.61 -6.73 -13.80
C SER A 64 8.69 -7.87 -14.24
N TYR A 65 7.85 -7.62 -15.23
CA TYR A 65 7.08 -8.64 -15.95
C TYR A 65 7.16 -8.39 -17.47
N VAL A 66 6.76 -9.38 -18.26
CA VAL A 66 6.66 -9.24 -19.72
C VAL A 66 5.29 -8.66 -20.05
N PRO A 67 5.19 -7.48 -20.67
CA PRO A 67 3.91 -6.93 -21.10
C PRO A 67 3.17 -7.87 -22.06
N ALA A 68 1.86 -7.98 -21.87
CA ALA A 68 0.97 -8.70 -22.78
C ALA A 68 0.17 -7.76 -23.69
N THR A 69 0.14 -6.46 -23.37
CA THR A 69 -0.55 -5.44 -24.16
C THR A 69 0.43 -4.37 -24.68
N PRO A 70 0.10 -3.65 -25.77
CA PRO A 70 0.88 -2.50 -26.24
C PRO A 70 1.05 -1.42 -25.18
N ASP A 71 0.07 -1.29 -24.27
CA ASP A 71 0.08 -0.30 -23.19
C ASP A 71 0.98 -0.70 -22.00
N GLY A 72 1.69 -1.83 -22.09
CA GLY A 72 2.67 -2.22 -21.07
C GLY A 72 2.09 -3.00 -19.89
N LEU A 73 0.83 -3.46 -19.97
CA LEU A 73 0.15 -4.17 -18.87
C LEU A 73 0.36 -5.70 -18.95
N PRO A 74 0.32 -6.41 -17.82
CA PRO A 74 0.42 -7.87 -17.80
C PRO A 74 -0.87 -8.53 -18.31
N ALA A 75 -0.79 -9.80 -18.70
CA ALA A 75 -1.98 -10.62 -18.87
C ALA A 75 -2.60 -10.94 -17.50
N LEU A 76 -3.91 -11.21 -17.44
CA LEU A 76 -4.62 -11.48 -16.17
C LEU A 76 -3.94 -12.54 -15.28
N PRO A 77 -3.50 -13.72 -15.78
CA PRO A 77 -2.83 -14.70 -14.92
C PRO A 77 -1.51 -14.21 -14.34
N GLU A 78 -0.77 -13.37 -15.09
CA GLU A 78 0.47 -12.78 -14.62
C GLU A 78 0.19 -11.66 -13.62
N GLN A 79 -0.88 -10.88 -13.82
CA GLN A 79 -1.37 -9.92 -12.83
C GLN A 79 -1.71 -10.61 -11.51
N ASP A 80 -2.49 -11.70 -11.53
CA ASP A 80 -2.88 -12.45 -10.33
C ASP A 80 -1.64 -12.98 -9.58
N ARG A 81 -0.65 -13.51 -10.33
CA ARG A 81 0.62 -13.97 -9.76
C ARG A 81 1.38 -12.83 -9.06
N LEU A 82 1.44 -11.67 -9.69
CA LEU A 82 2.11 -10.48 -9.18
C LEU A 82 1.35 -9.86 -7.98
N GLU A 83 0.03 -9.91 -7.96
CA GLU A 83 -0.76 -9.50 -6.80
C GLU A 83 -0.53 -10.43 -5.61
N ALA A 84 -0.51 -11.75 -5.84
CA ALA A 84 -0.18 -12.73 -4.81
C ALA A 84 1.26 -12.57 -4.27
N LEU A 85 2.19 -12.08 -5.09
CA LEU A 85 3.54 -11.70 -4.65
C LEU A 85 3.50 -10.50 -3.70
N SER A 86 2.72 -9.46 -4.01
CA SER A 86 2.52 -8.31 -3.11
C SER A 86 1.89 -8.69 -1.78
N ASP A 87 0.90 -9.58 -1.79
CA ASP A 87 0.25 -10.05 -0.56
C ASP A 87 1.24 -10.86 0.32
N GLN A 88 2.10 -11.66 -0.31
CA GLN A 88 3.16 -12.39 0.41
C GLN A 88 4.25 -11.46 0.97
N LEU A 89 4.62 -10.41 0.22
CA LEU A 89 5.50 -9.35 0.73
C LEU A 89 4.87 -8.63 1.91
N ALA A 90 3.57 -8.26 1.83
CA ALA A 90 2.84 -7.64 2.93
C ALA A 90 2.90 -8.52 4.19
N ALA A 91 2.60 -9.81 4.06
CA ALA A 91 2.63 -10.77 5.16
C ALA A 91 4.04 -10.95 5.75
N ALA A 92 5.08 -10.96 4.91
CA ALA A 92 6.47 -11.10 5.36
C ALA A 92 6.94 -9.85 6.12
N ILE A 93 6.62 -8.65 5.62
CA ILE A 93 6.95 -7.38 6.28
C ILE A 93 6.21 -7.25 7.61
N ALA A 94 4.92 -7.61 7.65
CA ALA A 94 4.08 -7.52 8.85
C ALA A 94 4.58 -8.41 10.00
N LYS A 95 5.31 -9.50 9.71
CA LYS A 95 5.96 -10.33 10.74
C LYS A 95 7.15 -9.64 11.41
N LYS A 96 7.74 -8.63 10.76
CA LYS A 96 8.97 -7.95 11.22
C LYS A 96 8.67 -6.61 11.89
N THR A 97 7.70 -5.86 11.37
CA THR A 97 7.33 -4.53 11.85
C THR A 97 5.83 -4.33 11.66
N ARG A 98 5.21 -3.41 12.39
CA ARG A 98 3.87 -2.95 12.00
C ARG A 98 3.96 -2.32 10.61
N SER A 99 3.04 -2.71 9.74
CA SER A 99 3.04 -2.29 8.34
C SER A 99 1.63 -2.16 7.77
N LEU A 100 1.49 -1.33 6.74
CA LEU A 100 0.29 -1.16 5.94
C LEU A 100 0.67 -1.38 4.47
N TYR A 101 0.08 -2.39 3.83
CA TYR A 101 0.14 -2.51 2.38
C TYR A 101 -0.93 -1.60 1.80
N VAL A 102 -0.52 -0.56 1.07
CA VAL A 102 -1.45 0.53 0.68
C VAL A 102 -1.80 0.53 -0.80
N GLY A 103 -1.09 -0.27 -1.61
CA GLY A 103 -1.42 -0.45 -3.01
C GLY A 103 -0.27 -0.96 -3.88
N THR A 104 -0.63 -1.28 -5.13
CA THR A 104 0.26 -1.71 -6.21
C THR A 104 -0.16 -1.04 -7.52
N ALA A 105 0.80 -0.87 -8.42
CA ALA A 105 0.55 -0.36 -9.77
C ALA A 105 1.33 -1.19 -10.79
N PHE A 106 0.73 -1.36 -11.97
CA PHE A 106 1.32 -2.02 -13.12
C PHE A 106 1.46 -1.01 -14.25
N SER A 107 2.68 -0.82 -14.75
CA SER A 107 2.93 0.05 -15.90
C SER A 107 4.23 -0.36 -16.59
N GLN A 108 4.23 -0.37 -17.92
CA GLN A 108 5.44 -0.54 -18.74
C GLN A 108 6.32 -1.75 -18.36
N GLY A 109 5.70 -2.90 -18.08
CA GLY A 109 6.47 -4.11 -17.71
C GLY A 109 7.00 -4.10 -16.26
N LEU A 110 6.49 -3.21 -15.41
CA LEU A 110 6.93 -3.06 -14.04
C LEU A 110 5.73 -3.03 -13.08
N GLN A 111 5.75 -3.94 -12.10
CA GLN A 111 4.91 -3.84 -10.92
C GLN A 111 5.66 -3.02 -9.88
N GLN A 112 4.95 -2.08 -9.23
CA GLN A 112 5.44 -1.38 -8.04
C GLN A 112 4.44 -1.53 -6.90
N SER A 113 4.92 -1.85 -5.70
CA SER A 113 4.07 -2.03 -4.51
C SER A 113 4.59 -1.19 -3.34
N TRP A 114 3.68 -0.62 -2.54
CA TRP A 114 4.00 0.31 -1.46
C TRP A 114 3.54 -0.23 -0.10
N PHE A 115 4.47 -0.29 0.85
CA PHE A 115 4.24 -0.74 2.21
C PHE A 115 4.72 0.32 3.20
N TYR A 116 3.81 0.98 3.91
CA TYR A 116 4.19 1.92 4.97
C TYR A 116 4.50 1.18 6.25
N VAL A 117 5.59 1.52 6.93
CA VAL A 117 6.10 0.79 8.11
C VAL A 117 6.50 1.72 9.25
N THR A 118 6.43 1.21 10.47
CA THR A 118 6.94 1.91 11.67
C THR A 118 8.47 1.93 11.74
N ASP A 119 9.12 0.82 11.38
CA ASP A 119 10.56 0.62 11.49
C ASP A 119 11.07 -0.13 10.24
N PRO A 120 11.96 0.49 9.44
CA PRO A 120 12.48 -0.13 8.23
C PRO A 120 13.64 -1.12 8.48
N ASN A 121 14.18 -1.18 9.70
CA ASN A 121 15.42 -1.89 9.97
C ASN A 121 15.31 -3.39 9.68
N GLY A 122 16.17 -3.88 8.79
CA GLY A 122 16.24 -5.29 8.41
C GLY A 122 15.12 -5.75 7.46
N LEU A 123 14.38 -4.85 6.83
CA LEU A 123 13.36 -5.22 5.83
C LEU A 123 13.94 -5.58 4.46
N GLU A 124 15.09 -5.02 4.08
CA GLU A 124 15.78 -5.35 2.83
C GLU A 124 16.00 -6.87 2.65
N PRO A 125 16.62 -7.60 3.60
CA PRO A 125 16.78 -9.05 3.46
C PRO A 125 15.44 -9.82 3.50
N VAL A 126 14.42 -9.31 4.19
CA VAL A 126 13.08 -9.91 4.20
C VAL A 126 12.47 -9.87 2.80
N VAL A 127 12.47 -8.68 2.18
CA VAL A 127 11.94 -8.49 0.82
C VAL A 127 12.74 -9.28 -0.20
N ALA A 128 14.08 -9.24 -0.11
CA ALA A 128 14.95 -10.00 -1.01
C ALA A 128 14.69 -11.51 -0.92
N GLY A 129 14.45 -12.05 0.28
CA GLY A 129 14.12 -13.46 0.48
C GLY A 129 12.82 -13.87 -0.21
N VAL A 130 11.77 -13.04 -0.09
CA VAL A 130 10.49 -13.29 -0.76
C VAL A 130 10.65 -13.25 -2.28
N HIS A 131 11.36 -12.25 -2.82
CA HIS A 131 11.63 -12.16 -4.25
C HIS A 131 12.41 -13.37 -4.78
N ALA A 132 13.45 -13.81 -4.06
CA ALA A 132 14.27 -14.96 -4.45
C ALA A 132 13.46 -16.27 -4.49
N GLN A 133 12.47 -16.42 -3.60
CA GLN A 133 11.60 -17.59 -3.55
C GLN A 133 10.54 -17.60 -4.64
N LEU A 134 9.94 -16.43 -4.94
CA LEU A 134 8.68 -16.36 -5.71
C LEU A 134 8.82 -15.74 -7.11
N CYS A 135 9.98 -15.17 -7.43
CA CYS A 135 10.21 -14.48 -8.71
C CYS A 135 11.58 -14.83 -9.29
N GLN A 136 11.84 -16.13 -9.47
CA GLN A 136 13.07 -16.61 -10.09
C GLN A 136 13.18 -16.12 -11.55
N GLY A 137 14.16 -15.25 -11.81
CA GLY A 137 14.38 -14.65 -13.14
C GLY A 137 13.78 -13.25 -13.33
N CYS A 138 12.99 -12.75 -12.37
CA CYS A 138 12.50 -11.38 -12.41
C CYS A 138 13.63 -10.40 -12.05
N LYS A 139 13.69 -9.24 -12.71
CA LYS A 139 14.45 -8.11 -12.20
C LYS A 139 13.67 -7.49 -11.06
N THR A 140 14.28 -7.44 -9.88
CA THR A 140 13.64 -6.87 -8.69
C THR A 140 14.48 -5.75 -8.11
N SER A 141 13.82 -4.80 -7.44
CA SER A 141 14.49 -3.79 -6.62
C SER A 141 13.63 -3.39 -5.45
N THR A 142 14.27 -2.84 -4.42
CA THR A 142 13.61 -2.35 -3.21
C THR A 142 14.19 -0.99 -2.88
N ALA A 143 13.32 -0.03 -2.56
CA ALA A 143 13.72 1.25 -1.99
C ALA A 143 13.01 1.41 -0.65
N ILE A 144 13.76 1.86 0.36
CA ILE A 144 13.22 2.22 1.66
C ILE A 144 13.46 3.71 1.85
N LEU A 145 12.40 4.46 2.09
CA LEU A 145 12.42 5.92 2.14
C LEU A 145 11.72 6.42 3.40
N ALA A 146 12.19 7.54 3.95
CA ALA A 146 11.36 8.34 4.84
C ALA A 146 10.29 9.04 3.99
N ASP A 147 9.03 8.87 4.37
CA ASP A 147 7.89 9.55 3.76
C ASP A 147 6.82 9.87 4.84
N PRO A 148 7.15 10.71 5.83
CA PRO A 148 6.22 11.03 6.93
C PRO A 148 4.98 11.78 6.45
N THR A 149 5.02 12.38 5.26
CA THR A 149 3.89 13.07 4.64
C THR A 149 3.01 12.17 3.77
N TRP A 150 3.40 10.91 3.60
CA TRP A 150 2.74 9.95 2.70
C TRP A 150 2.59 10.49 1.27
N ALA A 151 3.62 11.19 0.78
CA ALA A 151 3.64 11.77 -0.54
C ALA A 151 3.52 10.70 -1.62
N LEU A 152 4.14 9.52 -1.45
CA LEU A 152 4.02 8.45 -2.44
C LEU A 152 2.61 7.85 -2.49
N TYR A 153 1.91 7.72 -1.36
CA TYR A 153 0.52 7.25 -1.38
C TYR A 153 -0.37 8.28 -2.09
N ARG A 154 -0.25 9.55 -1.70
CA ARG A 154 -1.02 10.65 -2.30
C ARG A 154 -0.74 10.80 -3.79
N ASP A 155 0.53 10.86 -4.16
CA ASP A 155 0.94 11.28 -5.49
C ASP A 155 0.98 10.11 -6.45
N GLN A 156 1.25 8.87 -6.03
CA GLN A 156 1.34 7.72 -6.95
C GLN A 156 0.07 6.88 -7.00
N LEU A 157 -0.65 6.75 -5.87
CA LEU A 157 -1.78 5.82 -5.77
C LEU A 157 -3.13 6.50 -5.86
N LEU A 158 -3.33 7.66 -5.21
CA LEU A 158 -4.63 8.32 -5.28
C LEU A 158 -4.96 8.78 -6.70
N PRO A 159 -6.23 8.66 -7.13
CA PRO A 159 -6.68 9.14 -8.41
C PRO A 159 -6.54 10.66 -8.47
N ASP A 160 -5.95 11.16 -9.56
CA ASP A 160 -5.91 12.59 -9.86
C ASP A 160 -7.31 13.15 -10.20
N TRP A 161 -7.38 14.44 -10.50
CA TRP A 161 -8.64 15.10 -10.82
C TRP A 161 -9.37 14.45 -12.00
N GLU A 162 -8.66 14.19 -13.09
CA GLU A 162 -9.24 13.64 -14.32
C GLU A 162 -9.79 12.23 -14.09
N THR A 163 -9.04 11.41 -13.37
CA THR A 163 -9.45 10.07 -12.96
C THR A 163 -10.68 10.14 -12.06
N ARG A 164 -10.71 11.04 -11.07
CA ARG A 164 -11.89 11.20 -10.20
C ARG A 164 -13.13 11.61 -10.98
N GLN A 165 -13.00 12.49 -11.97
CA GLN A 165 -14.13 12.84 -12.85
C GLN A 165 -14.59 11.66 -13.68
N ARG A 166 -13.66 10.92 -14.30
CA ARG A 166 -13.93 9.73 -15.11
C ARG A 166 -14.72 8.66 -14.33
N TYR A 167 -14.34 8.44 -13.07
CA TYR A 167 -14.94 7.41 -12.21
C TYR A 167 -16.03 7.95 -11.26
N GLY A 168 -16.41 9.23 -11.35
CA GLY A 168 -17.49 9.80 -10.54
C GLY A 168 -17.18 9.98 -9.05
N LEU A 169 -15.91 10.07 -8.66
CA LEU A 169 -15.44 10.18 -7.28
C LEU A 169 -15.49 11.63 -6.77
N ARG A 170 -16.70 12.18 -6.65
CA ARG A 170 -16.97 13.59 -6.34
C ARG A 170 -16.70 14.00 -4.89
N SER A 171 -16.70 13.03 -3.97
CA SER A 171 -16.47 13.22 -2.53
C SER A 171 -15.21 12.47 -2.08
N TYR A 172 -14.08 12.93 -2.61
CA TYR A 172 -12.80 12.68 -1.99
C TYR A 172 -12.66 13.54 -0.75
#